data_AF-E6MKF7-F1
#
_entry.id   AF-E6MKF7-F1
#
_cell.length_a   1.000
_cell.length_b   1.000
_cell.length_c   1.000
_cell.angle_alpha   90.00
_cell.angle_beta   90.00
_cell.angle_gamma   90.00
#
_symmetry.space_group_name_H-M   'P 1'
#
loop_
_entity.id
_entity.type
_entity.pdbx_description
1 polymer ?
#
loop_
_entity_poly.entity_id
_entity_poly.type
_entity_poly.pdbx_seq_one_letter_code
_entity_poly.pdbx_strand_id
1 'polypeptide(L)'
;FDVSRGVLASCSIPGVFRPVDLDGEHYVDGGLRENVPAEMAIGHLGVTNPYIITCSPQGAARESDFGSRNMLDLVMRSVSILTDETERDEVAYALNAGAVVIGPEISVHDSMTVDPGLLRINRDYGWMCSAEKHVTSSPDEHELVKDAVRTRVRGWELEQAWLKGEASRDDMDEMQHLKDHLRDIAARLPRDLAPDGVKTWGR
;
A
#
# COMPACT_ATOMS: atom_id res chain seq x y z
N PHE A 1 -9.60 28.88 6.53
CA PHE A 1 -8.91 27.74 5.94
C PHE A 1 -9.96 26.77 5.41
N ASP A 2 -9.95 26.51 4.11
CA ASP A 2 -10.85 25.54 3.48
C ASP A 2 -10.13 24.18 3.41
N VAL A 3 -10.60 23.24 4.23
CA VAL A 3 -10.00 21.90 4.32
C VAL A 3 -10.06 21.17 2.98
N SER A 4 -11.13 21.34 2.20
CA SER A 4 -11.26 20.69 0.90
C SER A 4 -10.20 21.19 -0.08
N ARG A 5 -9.94 22.51 -0.09
CA ARG A 5 -8.84 23.07 -0.90
C ARG A 5 -7.46 22.63 -0.41
N GLY A 6 -7.25 22.56 0.90
CA GLY A 6 -6.01 22.03 1.47
C GLY A 6 -5.74 20.58 1.09
N VAL A 7 -6.77 19.72 1.14
CA VAL A 7 -6.68 18.32 0.70
C VAL A 7 -6.43 18.23 -0.81
N LEU A 8 -7.11 19.04 -1.63
CA LEU A 8 -6.85 19.08 -3.07
C LEU A 8 -5.39 19.45 -3.38
N ALA A 9 -4.83 20.45 -2.69
CA ALA A 9 -3.42 20.79 -2.82
C ALA A 9 -2.50 19.62 -2.42
N SER A 10 -2.81 18.98 -1.29
CA SER A 10 -2.04 17.84 -0.77
C SER A 10 -2.04 16.63 -1.69
N CYS A 11 -3.02 16.48 -2.59
CA CYS A 11 -3.13 15.37 -3.55
C CYS A 11 -2.76 15.77 -5.00
N SER A 12 -2.19 16.96 -5.21
CA SER A 12 -1.91 17.50 -6.55
C SER A 12 -0.55 17.04 -7.09
N ILE A 13 -0.45 15.76 -7.46
CA ILE A 13 0.77 15.13 -7.97
C ILE A 13 1.24 15.83 -9.27
N PRO A 14 2.49 16.34 -9.33
CA PRO A 14 3.02 16.96 -10.53
C PRO A 14 3.02 16.03 -11.74
N GLY A 15 2.64 16.56 -12.90
CA GLY A 15 2.50 15.79 -14.14
C GLY A 15 1.15 15.07 -14.29
N VAL A 16 0.40 14.90 -13.20
CA VAL A 16 -0.95 14.30 -13.22
C VAL A 16 -2.02 15.38 -13.00
N PHE A 17 -1.84 16.23 -11.99
CA PHE A 17 -2.78 17.28 -11.62
C PHE A 17 -2.15 18.66 -11.67
N ARG A 18 -2.99 19.69 -11.81
CA ARG A 18 -2.53 21.08 -11.79
C ARG A 18 -2.24 21.50 -10.34
N PRO A 19 -1.22 22.34 -10.11
CA PRO A 19 -1.01 22.97 -8.80
C PRO A 19 -2.28 23.71 -8.34
N VAL A 20 -2.54 23.68 -7.05
CA VAL A 20 -3.69 24.35 -6.42
C VAL A 20 -3.22 25.66 -5.83
N ASP A 21 -3.78 26.77 -6.30
CA ASP A 21 -3.62 28.07 -5.65
C ASP A 21 -4.20 28.01 -4.24
N LEU A 22 -3.46 28.47 -3.23
CA LEU A 22 -3.94 28.76 -1.88
C LEU A 22 -3.36 30.13 -1.49
N ASP A 23 -4.24 31.12 -1.37
CA ASP A 23 -3.89 32.49 -0.97
C ASP A 23 -2.79 33.15 -1.82
N GLY A 24 -2.77 32.88 -3.13
CA GLY A 24 -1.85 33.49 -4.10
C GLY A 24 -0.59 32.67 -4.39
N GLU A 25 -0.36 31.58 -3.66
CA GLU A 25 0.76 30.66 -3.85
C GLU A 25 0.27 29.33 -4.42
N HIS A 26 1.05 28.71 -5.32
CA HIS A 26 0.67 27.45 -5.98
C HIS A 26 1.31 26.26 -5.27
N TYR A 27 0.48 25.34 -4.78
CA TYR A 27 0.90 24.15 -4.06
C TYR A 27 0.74 22.88 -4.89
N VAL A 28 1.64 21.93 -4.65
CA VAL A 28 1.62 20.58 -5.21
C VAL A 28 1.56 19.56 -4.07
N ASP A 29 1.49 18.28 -4.44
CA ASP A 29 1.45 17.17 -3.50
C ASP A 29 2.56 17.24 -2.42
N GLY A 30 2.16 17.03 -1.17
CA GLY A 30 3.05 17.11 -0.01
C GLY A 30 4.06 15.96 0.08
N GLY A 31 3.76 14.81 -0.54
CA GLY A 31 4.60 13.61 -0.54
C GLY A 31 5.93 13.80 -1.28
N LEU A 32 6.08 14.86 -2.07
CA LEU A 32 7.36 15.24 -2.67
C LEU A 32 8.37 15.75 -1.63
N ARG A 33 7.88 16.36 -0.55
CA ARG A 33 8.70 16.88 0.55
C ARG A 33 8.71 15.91 1.73
N GLU A 34 7.55 15.39 2.11
CA GLU A 34 7.37 14.61 3.33
C GLU A 34 6.10 13.75 3.18
N ASN A 35 6.27 12.47 2.83
CA ASN A 35 5.14 11.54 2.64
C ASN A 35 4.50 11.12 3.97
N VAL A 36 5.31 11.00 5.01
CA VAL A 36 4.90 10.61 6.36
C VAL A 36 5.37 11.68 7.33
N PRO A 37 4.54 12.67 7.68
CA PRO A 37 4.99 13.81 8.49
C PRO A 37 5.04 13.48 9.99
N ALA A 38 5.92 12.57 10.39
CA ALA A 38 6.00 12.06 11.76
C ALA A 38 6.62 13.10 12.70
N GLU A 39 7.63 13.85 12.26
CA GLU A 39 8.21 14.96 13.05
C GLU A 39 7.16 16.03 13.38
N MET A 40 6.28 16.36 12.43
CA MET A 40 5.17 17.30 12.67
C MET A 40 4.22 16.80 13.75
N ALA A 41 3.83 15.53 13.72
CA ALA A 41 2.92 14.97 14.72
C ALA A 41 3.59 14.89 16.11
N ILE A 42 4.83 14.41 16.17
CA ILE A 42 5.50 14.07 17.44
C ILE A 42 6.22 15.28 18.02
N GLY A 43 7.10 15.91 17.25
CA GLY A 43 7.95 17.01 17.69
C GLY A 43 7.21 18.33 17.83
N HIS A 44 6.33 18.65 16.87
CA HIS A 44 5.65 19.95 16.85
C HIS A 44 4.28 19.94 17.56
N LEU A 45 3.47 18.90 17.37
CA LEU A 45 2.15 18.79 18.01
C LEU A 45 2.18 18.06 19.36
N GLY A 46 3.29 17.44 19.73
CA GLY A 46 3.46 16.78 21.02
C GLY A 46 2.63 15.50 21.19
N VAL A 47 2.33 14.80 20.09
CA VAL A 47 1.59 13.53 20.15
C VAL A 47 2.43 12.47 20.86
N THR A 48 1.86 11.84 21.89
CA THR A 48 2.59 10.89 22.76
C THR A 48 2.32 9.41 22.46
N ASN A 49 1.27 9.11 21.70
CA ASN A 49 0.95 7.74 21.25
C ASN A 49 0.61 7.74 19.74
N PRO A 50 1.58 8.06 18.87
CA PRO A 50 1.35 8.18 17.44
C PRO A 50 1.22 6.81 16.77
N TYR A 51 0.24 6.70 15.87
CA TYR A 51 0.12 5.62 14.90
C TYR A 51 0.52 6.16 13.53
N ILE A 52 1.48 5.52 12.89
CA ILE A 52 1.99 5.90 11.58
C ILE A 52 1.63 4.79 10.60
N ILE A 53 1.00 5.15 9.48
CA ILE A 53 0.56 4.20 8.46
C ILE A 53 1.34 4.47 7.18
N THR A 54 2.09 3.48 6.70
CA THR A 54 2.68 3.49 5.37
C THR A 54 1.84 2.64 4.42
N CYS A 55 1.78 3.03 3.14
CA CYS A 55 0.93 2.38 2.15
C CYS A 55 1.70 1.44 1.21
N SER A 56 3.03 1.41 1.33
CA SER A 56 3.92 0.60 0.50
C SER A 56 5.04 0.02 1.36
N PRO A 57 5.63 -1.12 0.94
CA PRO A 57 6.84 -1.61 1.56
C PRO A 57 7.96 -0.58 1.41
N GLN A 58 8.77 -0.43 2.45
CA GLN A 58 9.94 0.45 2.39
C GLN A 58 10.96 -0.09 1.39
N GLY A 59 11.53 0.81 0.60
CA GLY A 59 12.53 0.46 -0.37
C GLY A 59 12.01 0.62 -1.80
N ALA A 60 12.57 1.59 -2.52
CA ALA A 60 12.35 1.71 -3.95
C ALA A 60 12.65 0.37 -4.65
N ALA A 61 11.63 -0.18 -5.32
CA ALA A 61 11.76 -1.42 -6.08
C ALA A 61 12.95 -1.32 -7.05
N ARG A 62 13.76 -2.39 -7.14
CA ARG A 62 14.87 -2.45 -8.09
C ARG A 62 14.31 -2.50 -9.51
N GLU A 63 14.75 -1.57 -10.34
CA GLU A 63 14.45 -1.57 -11.77
C GLU A 63 15.70 -1.95 -12.57
N SER A 64 15.54 -2.83 -13.54
CA SER A 64 16.66 -3.55 -14.18
C SER A 64 17.34 -2.79 -15.32
N ASP A 65 16.69 -1.79 -15.93
CA ASP A 65 17.30 -1.01 -17.01
C ASP A 65 16.57 0.33 -17.25
N PHE A 66 17.36 1.36 -17.55
CA PHE A 66 16.91 2.72 -17.90
C PHE A 66 17.40 3.17 -19.28
N GLY A 67 18.18 2.34 -20.01
CA GLY A 67 18.79 2.72 -21.28
C GLY A 67 17.80 3.07 -22.40
N SER A 68 16.55 2.62 -22.29
CA SER A 68 15.47 2.91 -23.24
C SER A 68 14.38 3.83 -22.70
N ARG A 69 14.51 4.32 -21.47
CA ARG A 69 13.46 5.12 -20.81
C ARG A 69 13.52 6.59 -21.22
N ASN A 70 12.35 7.22 -21.25
CA ASN A 70 12.24 8.63 -21.61
C ASN A 70 12.62 9.54 -20.42
N MET A 71 12.81 10.84 -20.69
CA MET A 71 13.18 11.79 -19.63
C MET A 71 12.15 11.90 -18.51
N LEU A 72 10.86 11.78 -18.82
CA LEU A 72 9.80 11.83 -17.82
C LEU A 72 9.92 10.63 -16.88
N ASP A 73 10.16 9.43 -17.41
CA ASP A 73 10.38 8.21 -16.62
C ASP A 73 11.57 8.36 -15.66
N LEU A 74 12.66 8.98 -16.12
CA LEU A 74 13.86 9.24 -15.30
C LEU A 74 13.58 10.24 -14.18
N VAL A 75 12.83 11.31 -14.47
CA VAL A 75 12.44 12.31 -13.47
C VAL A 75 11.51 11.68 -12.43
N MET A 76 10.47 10.97 -12.86
CA MET A 76 9.52 10.30 -11.96
C MET A 76 10.21 9.22 -11.11
N ARG A 77 11.20 8.51 -11.68
CA ARG A 77 12.03 7.59 -10.89
C ARG A 77 12.83 8.31 -9.83
N SER A 78 13.44 9.44 -10.17
CA SER A 78 14.22 10.24 -9.21
C SER A 78 13.35 10.75 -8.08
N VAL A 79 12.14 11.25 -8.39
CA VAL A 79 11.13 11.64 -7.38
C VAL A 79 10.78 10.45 -6.49
N SER A 80 10.48 9.29 -7.05
CA SER A 80 10.15 8.08 -6.28
C SER A 80 11.28 7.66 -5.33
N ILE A 81 12.54 7.76 -5.74
CA ILE A 81 13.70 7.43 -4.88
C ILE A 81 13.81 8.43 -3.73
N LEU A 82 13.71 9.74 -4.01
CA LEU A 82 13.82 10.79 -2.99
C LEU A 82 12.68 10.73 -1.98
N THR A 83 11.46 10.50 -2.45
CA THR A 83 10.28 10.32 -1.60
C THR A 83 10.43 9.08 -0.71
N ASP A 84 10.92 7.96 -1.26
CA ASP A 84 11.15 6.73 -0.48
C ASP A 84 12.27 6.89 0.55
N GLU A 85 13.36 7.59 0.22
CA GLU A 85 14.41 7.91 1.20
C GLU A 85 13.85 8.74 2.35
N THR A 86 13.10 9.79 2.04
CA THR A 86 12.46 10.66 3.05
C THR A 86 11.47 9.89 3.92
N GLU A 87 10.65 9.01 3.32
CA GLU A 87 9.71 8.16 4.06
C GLU A 87 10.43 7.22 5.03
N ARG A 88 11.55 6.61 4.62
CA ARG A 88 12.33 5.74 5.49
C ARG A 88 12.90 6.49 6.69
N ASP A 89 13.41 7.69 6.48
CA ASP A 89 13.95 8.54 7.56
C ASP A 89 12.86 8.94 8.55
N GLU A 90 11.69 9.36 8.08
CA GLU A 90 10.55 9.71 8.93
C GLU A 90 10.01 8.51 9.71
N VAL A 91 9.93 7.33 9.08
CA VAL A 91 9.51 6.13 9.78
C VAL A 91 10.56 5.70 10.81
N ALA A 92 11.85 5.83 10.52
CA ALA A 92 12.90 5.56 11.48
C ALA A 92 12.83 6.52 12.68
N TYR A 93 12.60 7.81 12.42
CA TYR A 93 12.32 8.81 13.45
C TYR A 93 11.11 8.41 14.32
N ALA A 94 9.98 8.04 13.67
CA ALA A 94 8.77 7.64 14.37
C ALA A 94 9.00 6.42 15.28
N LEU A 95 9.68 5.38 14.78
CA LEU A 95 10.03 4.20 15.57
C LEU A 95 10.90 4.56 16.78
N ASN A 96 11.92 5.40 16.59
CA ASN A 96 12.80 5.86 17.67
C ASN A 96 12.05 6.69 18.72
N ALA A 97 11.01 7.42 18.30
CA ALA A 97 10.11 8.16 19.18
C ALA A 97 9.03 7.29 19.87
N GLY A 98 9.01 5.98 19.62
CA GLY A 98 8.07 5.04 20.22
C GLY A 98 6.72 4.93 19.51
N ALA A 99 6.63 5.36 18.25
CA ALA A 99 5.42 5.24 17.45
C ALA A 99 5.09 3.79 17.11
N VAL A 100 3.79 3.50 16.96
CA VAL A 100 3.33 2.25 16.34
C VAL A 100 3.29 2.47 14.82
N VAL A 101 4.21 1.83 14.10
CA VAL A 101 4.24 1.86 12.64
C VAL A 101 3.51 0.65 12.07
N ILE A 102 2.52 0.92 11.23
CA ILE A 102 1.70 -0.03 10.49
C ILE A 102 2.05 0.13 9.01
N GLY A 103 2.48 -0.95 8.37
CA GLY A 103 2.84 -0.89 6.95
C GLY A 103 2.88 -2.29 6.33
N PRO A 104 2.65 -2.38 5.02
CA PRO A 104 2.73 -3.64 4.30
C PRO A 104 4.18 -4.08 4.07
N GLU A 105 4.42 -5.40 4.02
CA GLU A 105 5.70 -5.99 3.61
C GLU A 105 5.73 -6.36 2.12
N ILE A 106 4.56 -6.51 1.53
CA ILE A 106 4.36 -6.86 0.12
C ILE A 106 3.57 -5.76 -0.57
N SER A 107 3.98 -5.40 -1.79
CA SER A 107 3.23 -4.46 -2.60
C SER A 107 2.10 -5.20 -3.31
N VAL A 108 0.86 -4.73 -3.10
CA VAL A 108 -0.34 -5.25 -3.81
C VAL A 108 -0.49 -4.61 -5.18
N HIS A 109 -0.17 -3.32 -5.29
CA HIS A 109 -0.21 -2.55 -6.53
C HIS A 109 0.75 -1.37 -6.44
N ASP A 110 1.18 -0.84 -7.58
CA ASP A 110 1.96 0.39 -7.62
C ASP A 110 1.09 1.64 -7.39
N SER A 111 1.73 2.80 -7.22
CA SER A 111 1.06 4.07 -6.91
C SER A 111 0.19 4.63 -8.04
N MET A 112 0.37 4.18 -9.27
CA MET A 112 -0.35 4.65 -10.46
C MET A 112 -1.46 3.68 -10.90
N THR A 113 -1.51 2.48 -10.33
CA THR A 113 -2.52 1.46 -10.61
C THR A 113 -3.81 1.74 -9.82
N VAL A 114 -4.91 1.93 -10.56
CA VAL A 114 -6.27 2.05 -10.01
C VAL A 114 -7.11 0.88 -10.50
N ASP A 115 -7.10 -0.21 -9.74
CA ASP A 115 -7.88 -1.42 -10.01
C ASP A 115 -8.79 -1.76 -8.81
N PRO A 116 -10.12 -1.87 -8.98
CA PRO A 116 -11.05 -2.11 -7.88
C PRO A 116 -10.80 -3.40 -7.09
N GLY A 117 -10.27 -4.46 -7.71
CA GLY A 117 -9.96 -5.71 -7.03
C GLY A 117 -8.68 -5.61 -6.21
N LEU A 118 -7.62 -5.03 -6.78
CA LEU A 118 -6.38 -4.76 -6.05
C LEU A 118 -6.61 -3.79 -4.88
N LEU A 119 -7.45 -2.76 -5.05
CA LEU A 119 -7.82 -1.84 -3.96
C LEU A 119 -8.55 -2.56 -2.81
N ARG A 120 -9.45 -3.50 -3.13
CA ARG A 120 -10.12 -4.32 -2.10
C ARG A 120 -9.13 -5.21 -1.37
N ILE A 121 -8.19 -5.84 -2.09
CA ILE A 121 -7.14 -6.67 -1.49
C ILE A 121 -6.25 -5.82 -0.59
N ASN A 122 -5.80 -4.65 -1.08
CA ASN A 122 -4.91 -3.76 -0.34
C ASN A 122 -5.57 -3.19 0.92
N ARG A 123 -6.86 -2.83 0.85
CA ARG A 123 -7.64 -2.42 2.03
C ARG A 123 -7.70 -3.53 3.08
N ASP A 124 -8.03 -4.75 2.66
CA ASP A 124 -8.12 -5.88 3.59
C ASP A 124 -6.73 -6.23 4.17
N TYR A 125 -5.65 -6.02 3.41
CA TYR A 125 -4.29 -6.16 3.92
C TYR A 125 -3.93 -5.10 4.96
N GLY A 126 -4.24 -3.83 4.69
CA GLY A 126 -4.05 -2.74 5.66
C GLY A 126 -4.78 -2.99 6.97
N TRP A 127 -5.99 -3.58 6.91
CA TRP A 127 -6.70 -4.07 8.10
C TRP A 127 -5.88 -5.12 8.85
N MET A 128 -5.42 -6.18 8.17
CA MET A 128 -4.63 -7.24 8.79
C MET A 128 -3.34 -6.69 9.42
N CYS A 129 -2.57 -5.85 8.71
CA CYS A 129 -1.37 -5.20 9.24
C CYS A 129 -1.66 -4.37 10.50
N SER A 130 -2.80 -3.67 10.52
CA SER A 130 -3.21 -2.88 11.69
C SER A 130 -3.57 -3.80 12.86
N ALA A 131 -4.36 -4.84 12.60
CA ALA A 131 -4.78 -5.81 13.61
C ALA A 131 -3.58 -6.50 14.28
N GLU A 132 -2.56 -6.89 13.51
CA GLU A 132 -1.32 -7.49 14.02
C GLU A 132 -0.56 -6.60 15.02
N LYS A 133 -0.73 -5.26 14.97
CA LYS A 133 -0.14 -4.36 15.98
C LYS A 133 -0.94 -4.28 17.27
N HIS A 134 -2.20 -4.73 17.27
CA HIS A 134 -3.10 -4.66 18.40
C HIS A 134 -3.35 -6.02 19.07
N VAL A 135 -3.15 -7.12 18.35
CA VAL A 135 -3.26 -8.48 18.89
C VAL A 135 -1.89 -9.14 19.00
N THR A 136 -1.74 -10.08 19.91
CA THR A 136 -0.55 -10.94 19.95
C THR A 136 -0.62 -11.92 18.78
N SER A 137 -0.06 -11.52 17.63
CA SER A 137 0.09 -12.37 16.44
C SER A 137 1.36 -13.21 16.57
N SER A 138 1.27 -14.48 16.20
CA SER A 138 2.39 -15.42 16.07
C SER A 138 3.07 -15.27 14.70
N PRO A 139 4.33 -15.71 14.54
CA PRO A 139 5.00 -15.72 13.24
C PRO A 139 4.24 -16.50 12.16
N ASP A 140 3.54 -17.57 12.55
CA ASP A 140 2.73 -18.38 11.63
C ASP A 140 1.49 -17.62 11.14
N GLU A 141 0.84 -16.84 12.02
CA GLU A 141 -0.28 -15.97 11.64
C GLU A 141 0.16 -14.83 10.73
N HIS A 142 1.35 -14.27 10.99
CA HIS A 142 1.94 -13.25 10.13
C HIS A 142 2.27 -13.76 8.72
N GLU A 143 2.84 -14.97 8.61
CA GLU A 143 3.03 -15.61 7.30
C GLU A 143 1.70 -15.96 6.64
N LEU A 144 0.68 -16.36 7.41
CA LEU A 144 -0.66 -16.64 6.90
C LEU A 144 -1.32 -15.39 6.29
N VAL A 145 -1.13 -14.21 6.89
CA VAL A 145 -1.58 -12.93 6.33
C VAL A 145 -0.90 -12.65 4.98
N LYS A 146 0.42 -12.83 4.89
CA LYS A 146 1.16 -12.62 3.64
C LYS A 146 0.76 -13.62 2.56
N ASP A 147 0.54 -14.87 2.94
CA ASP A 147 0.05 -15.92 2.04
C ASP A 147 -1.35 -15.61 1.51
N ALA A 148 -2.27 -15.15 2.37
CA ALA A 148 -3.59 -14.67 1.95
C ALA A 148 -3.49 -13.60 0.87
N VAL A 149 -2.66 -12.57 1.08
CA VAL A 149 -2.54 -11.45 0.14
C VAL A 149 -1.92 -11.91 -1.18
N ARG A 150 -0.81 -12.67 -1.16
CA ARG A 150 -0.18 -13.20 -2.38
C ARG A 150 -1.16 -14.07 -3.17
N THR A 151 -1.87 -14.96 -2.49
CA THR A 151 -2.87 -15.84 -3.10
C THR A 151 -4.01 -15.05 -3.72
N ARG A 152 -4.49 -13.98 -3.05
CA ARG A 152 -5.55 -13.11 -3.59
C ARG A 152 -5.09 -12.27 -4.77
N VAL A 153 -3.86 -11.75 -4.76
CA VAL A 153 -3.29 -11.02 -5.89
C VAL A 153 -3.18 -11.94 -7.11
N ARG A 154 -2.59 -13.13 -6.94
CA ARG A 154 -2.46 -14.11 -8.02
C ARG A 154 -3.82 -14.57 -8.57
N GLY A 155 -4.77 -14.84 -7.67
CA GLY A 155 -6.14 -15.17 -8.06
C GLY A 155 -6.78 -14.04 -8.87
N TRP A 156 -6.60 -12.79 -8.46
CA TRP A 156 -7.12 -11.64 -9.20
C TRP A 156 -6.48 -11.51 -10.60
N GLU A 157 -5.16 -11.67 -10.72
CA GLU A 157 -4.46 -11.64 -12.00
C GLU A 157 -5.01 -12.69 -12.98
N LEU A 158 -5.21 -13.92 -12.51
CA LEU A 158 -5.76 -15.00 -13.31
C LEU A 158 -7.23 -14.73 -13.70
N GLU A 159 -8.04 -14.13 -12.81
CA GLU A 159 -9.42 -13.75 -13.12
C GLU A 159 -9.44 -12.68 -14.23
N GLN A 160 -8.55 -11.69 -14.14
CA GLN A 160 -8.41 -10.66 -15.17
C GLN A 160 -7.93 -11.22 -16.51
N ALA A 161 -6.96 -12.14 -16.50
CA ALA A 161 -6.51 -12.81 -17.72
C ALA A 161 -7.65 -13.63 -18.36
N TRP A 162 -8.46 -14.32 -17.54
CA TRP A 162 -9.62 -15.06 -18.03
C TRP A 162 -10.67 -14.14 -18.66
N LEU A 163 -11.00 -13.03 -18.01
CA LEU A 163 -11.96 -12.04 -18.54
C LEU A 163 -11.50 -11.40 -19.86
N LYS A 164 -10.19 -11.29 -20.07
CA LYS A 164 -9.59 -10.80 -21.33
C LYS A 164 -9.47 -11.87 -22.42
N GLY A 165 -9.77 -13.13 -22.10
CA GLY A 165 -9.60 -14.27 -23.02
C GLY A 165 -8.14 -14.66 -23.23
N GLU A 166 -7.25 -14.28 -22.31
CA GLU A 166 -5.81 -14.54 -22.34
C GLU A 166 -5.42 -15.79 -21.52
N ALA A 167 -6.33 -16.32 -20.71
CA ALA A 167 -6.07 -17.46 -19.83
C ALA A 167 -6.04 -18.81 -20.58
N SER A 168 -5.08 -19.65 -20.18
CA SER A 168 -4.95 -21.04 -20.59
C SER A 168 -5.82 -21.99 -19.74
N ARG A 169 -5.80 -23.30 -20.07
CA ARG A 169 -6.44 -24.32 -19.21
C ARG A 169 -5.70 -24.49 -17.88
N ASP A 170 -4.37 -24.45 -17.92
CA ASP A 170 -3.53 -24.59 -16.73
C ASP A 170 -3.79 -23.42 -15.75
N ASP A 171 -4.04 -22.21 -16.27
CA ASP A 171 -4.43 -21.05 -15.47
C ASP A 171 -5.77 -21.25 -14.74
N MET A 172 -6.71 -21.99 -15.35
CA MET A 172 -8.00 -22.30 -14.72
C MET A 172 -7.88 -23.39 -13.66
N ASP A 173 -6.98 -24.35 -13.85
CA ASP A 173 -6.67 -25.35 -12.83
C ASP A 173 -5.96 -24.69 -11.64
N GLU A 174 -4.98 -23.79 -11.90
CA GLU A 174 -4.33 -22.97 -10.88
C GLU A 174 -5.37 -22.12 -10.11
N MET A 175 -6.29 -21.46 -10.82
CA MET A 175 -7.37 -20.69 -10.21
C MET A 175 -8.17 -21.53 -9.21
N GLN A 176 -8.54 -22.75 -9.58
CA GLN A 176 -9.30 -23.64 -8.71
C GLN A 176 -8.50 -23.98 -7.43
N HIS A 177 -7.22 -24.29 -7.57
CA HIS A 177 -6.33 -24.53 -6.43
C HIS A 177 -6.18 -23.30 -5.51
N LEU A 178 -6.06 -22.10 -6.07
CA LEU A 178 -5.99 -20.86 -5.30
C LEU A 178 -7.30 -20.60 -4.54
N LYS A 179 -8.46 -20.89 -5.14
CA LYS A 179 -9.75 -20.78 -4.45
C LYS A 179 -9.85 -21.75 -3.27
N ASP A 180 -9.40 -22.99 -3.45
CA ASP A 180 -9.34 -23.98 -2.37
C ASP A 180 -8.39 -23.53 -1.25
N HIS A 181 -7.21 -23.01 -1.60
CA HIS A 181 -6.24 -22.49 -0.64
C HIS A 181 -6.78 -21.28 0.14
N LEU A 182 -7.45 -20.33 -0.54
CA LEU A 182 -8.08 -19.19 0.13
C LEU A 182 -9.16 -19.60 1.13
N ARG A 183 -9.91 -20.66 0.85
CA ARG A 183 -10.90 -21.21 1.79
C ARG A 183 -10.24 -21.79 3.04
N ASP A 184 -9.12 -22.48 2.88
CA ASP A 184 -8.33 -22.99 3.99
C ASP A 184 -7.72 -21.86 4.83
N ILE A 185 -7.12 -20.85 4.19
CA ILE A 185 -6.60 -19.67 4.88
C ILE A 185 -7.72 -18.97 5.66
N ALA A 186 -8.87 -18.72 5.02
CA ALA A 186 -10.02 -18.07 5.66
C ALA A 186 -10.57 -18.85 6.87
N ALA A 187 -10.41 -20.17 6.89
CA ALA A 187 -10.81 -21.02 8.01
C ALA A 187 -9.79 -20.99 9.17
N ARG A 188 -8.50 -20.81 8.87
CA ARG A 188 -7.40 -20.76 9.85
C ARG A 188 -7.16 -19.36 10.42
N LEU A 189 -7.54 -18.30 9.69
CA LEU A 189 -7.27 -16.93 10.09
C LEU A 189 -8.02 -16.60 11.40
N PRO A 190 -7.32 -16.12 12.46
CA PRO A 190 -7.95 -15.71 13.70
C PRO A 190 -9.02 -14.64 13.48
N ARG A 191 -10.05 -14.64 14.32
CA ARG A 191 -11.16 -13.69 14.18
C ARG A 191 -10.73 -12.22 14.26
N ASP A 192 -9.72 -11.93 15.07
CA ASP A 192 -9.25 -10.57 15.26
C ASP A 192 -8.35 -10.08 14.10
N LEU A 193 -7.79 -11.01 13.31
CA LEU A 193 -7.06 -10.70 12.08
C LEU A 193 -7.97 -10.73 10.84
N ALA A 194 -9.14 -11.35 10.93
CA ALA A 194 -10.04 -11.52 9.79
C ALA A 194 -10.70 -10.21 9.34
N PRO A 195 -10.48 -9.74 8.11
CA PRO A 195 -11.19 -8.58 7.57
C PRO A 195 -12.64 -8.92 7.20
N ASP A 196 -13.44 -7.88 7.02
CA ASP A 196 -14.82 -8.02 6.57
C ASP A 196 -14.91 -8.79 5.24
N GLY A 197 -15.75 -9.81 5.22
CA GLY A 197 -15.93 -10.65 4.03
C GLY A 197 -14.89 -11.75 3.85
N VAL A 198 -14.02 -12.05 4.84
CA VAL A 198 -13.09 -13.21 4.75
C VAL A 198 -13.80 -14.52 4.36
N LYS A 199 -15.05 -14.71 4.80
CA LYS A 199 -15.88 -15.90 4.51
C LYS A 199 -16.31 -16.02 3.04
N THR A 200 -16.10 -14.98 2.24
CA THR A 200 -16.38 -14.99 0.79
C THR A 200 -15.13 -15.23 -0.04
N TRP A 201 -13.95 -15.34 0.58
CA TRP A 201 -12.72 -15.65 -0.15
C TRP A 201 -12.80 -17.07 -0.75
N GLY A 202 -12.29 -17.21 -1.98
CA GLY A 202 -12.33 -18.46 -2.73
C GLY A 202 -13.73 -18.90 -3.18
N ARG A 203 -14.70 -18.00 -3.26
CA ARG A 203 -16.02 -18.28 -3.88
C ARG A 203 -16.01 -18.12 -5.39
#